data_AF-Q2UDA9-F1
#
_entry.id   AF-Q2UDA9-F1
#
_cell.length_a   1.000
_cell.length_b   1.000
_cell.length_c   1.000
_cell.angle_alpha   90.00
_cell.angle_beta   90.00
_cell.angle_gamma   90.00
#
_symmetry.space_group_name_H-M   'P 1'
#
loop_
_entity.id
_entity.type
_entity.pdbx_description
1 polymer ?
#
loop_
_entity_poly.entity_id
_entity_poly.type
_entity_poly.pdbx_seq_one_letter_code
_entity_poly.pdbx_strand_id
1 'polypeptide(L)'
;MLYYEFDDLLPANSSQKLLDLYPTSLRSEIDTSNEWIYNDVNNGVYKSGFATTQEAYQKNVTTLFSSLDKIEAHLQSNASPYFFGSALTEADIRLFTTIVRFDPVSGYPAIHRWLRNLYWDIPAFRETTEFEHIKFHYTKSHTQINQFAITPVGPVPDILPKDEEVRAAAAVKK
;
A
#
# COMPACT_ATOMS: atom_id res chain seq x y z
N MET A 1 9.63 19.42 2.65
CA MET A 1 9.34 17.97 2.48
C MET A 1 10.58 17.33 1.88
N LEU A 2 10.88 16.07 2.23
CA LEU A 2 12.16 15.42 1.88
C LEU A 2 12.49 15.41 0.39
N TYR A 3 11.47 15.47 -0.48
CA TYR A 3 11.64 15.38 -1.93
C TYR A 3 12.35 16.58 -2.59
N TYR A 4 12.43 17.75 -1.95
CA TYR A 4 13.11 18.93 -2.54
C TYR A 4 14.10 19.62 -1.60
N GLU A 5 13.98 19.40 -0.28
CA GLU A 5 14.71 20.14 0.76
C GLU A 5 16.24 19.98 0.67
N PHE A 6 16.71 18.90 0.03
CA PHE A 6 18.12 18.54 -0.03
C PHE A 6 18.69 18.48 -1.45
N ASP A 7 17.94 18.95 -2.46
CA ASP A 7 18.34 18.83 -3.88
C ASP A 7 19.67 19.52 -4.18
N ASP A 8 19.97 20.61 -3.48
CA ASP A 8 21.23 21.36 -3.56
C ASP A 8 22.41 20.58 -2.98
N LEU A 9 22.16 19.67 -2.04
CA LEU A 9 23.17 18.79 -1.44
C LEU A 9 23.37 17.48 -2.22
N LEU A 10 22.46 17.12 -3.13
CA LEU A 10 22.56 15.89 -3.92
C LEU A 10 23.65 15.99 -5.01
N PRO A 11 24.44 14.91 -5.24
CA PRO A 11 25.42 14.89 -6.32
C PRO A 11 24.77 15.17 -7.68
N ALA A 12 25.41 16.02 -8.49
CA ALA A 12 24.82 16.56 -9.72
C ALA A 12 24.35 15.50 -10.73
N ASN A 13 25.00 14.33 -10.76
CA ASN A 13 24.68 13.22 -11.68
C ASN A 13 24.05 12.01 -10.98
N SER A 14 23.43 12.22 -9.81
CA SER A 14 22.77 11.15 -9.07
C SER A 14 21.34 10.91 -9.58
N SER A 15 20.91 9.66 -9.60
CA SER A 15 19.52 9.31 -9.96
C SER A 15 18.51 9.88 -8.96
N GLN A 16 18.92 10.08 -7.70
CA GLN A 16 18.12 10.71 -6.66
C GLN A 16 17.73 12.15 -7.03
N LYS A 17 18.63 12.90 -7.67
CA LYS A 17 18.36 14.29 -8.08
C LYS A 17 17.37 14.40 -9.24
N LEU A 18 17.14 13.31 -9.95
CA LEU A 18 16.17 13.23 -11.05
C LEU A 18 14.81 12.66 -10.60
N LEU A 19 14.69 12.24 -9.33
CA LEU A 19 13.48 11.65 -8.79
C LEU A 19 12.53 12.74 -8.29
N ASP A 20 11.47 13.03 -9.05
CA ASP A 20 10.39 13.93 -8.62
C ASP A 20 9.16 13.11 -8.21
N LEU A 21 8.97 12.97 -6.89
CA LEU A 21 7.83 12.23 -6.32
C LEU A 21 6.54 13.06 -6.30
N TYR A 22 6.60 14.36 -6.58
CA TYR A 22 5.45 15.28 -6.53
C TYR A 22 5.45 16.27 -7.70
N PRO A 23 5.50 15.77 -8.96
CA PRO A 23 5.71 16.61 -10.12
C PRO A 23 4.53 17.54 -10.38
N THR A 24 4.83 18.77 -10.77
CA THR A 24 3.85 19.86 -10.96
C THR A 24 2.65 19.46 -11.80
N SER A 25 2.85 18.64 -12.85
CA SER A 25 1.77 18.18 -13.74
C SER A 25 0.78 17.22 -13.09
N LEU A 26 1.15 16.54 -12.01
CA LEU A 26 0.30 15.54 -11.34
C LEU A 26 -0.19 15.98 -9.95
N ARG A 27 0.26 17.12 -9.42
CA ARG A 27 -0.02 17.54 -8.03
C ARG A 27 -1.50 17.51 -7.68
N SER A 28 -2.35 18.07 -8.54
CA SER A 28 -3.80 18.10 -8.30
C SER A 28 -4.40 16.69 -8.20
N GLU A 29 -3.94 15.76 -9.03
CA GLU A 29 -4.43 14.37 -9.03
C GLU A 29 -3.89 13.60 -7.82
N ILE A 30 -2.62 13.82 -7.47
CA ILE A 30 -1.96 13.27 -6.28
C ILE A 30 -2.67 13.73 -5.02
N ASP A 31 -2.91 15.04 -4.85
CA ASP A 31 -3.55 15.60 -3.66
C ASP A 31 -4.97 15.05 -3.49
N THR A 32 -5.75 15.08 -4.57
CA THR A 32 -7.11 14.54 -4.60
C THR A 32 -7.11 13.06 -4.22
N SER A 33 -6.17 12.27 -4.76
CA SER A 33 -6.12 10.83 -4.49
C SER A 33 -5.65 10.52 -3.07
N ASN A 34 -4.62 11.23 -2.62
CA ASN A 34 -4.06 11.09 -1.29
C ASN A 34 -5.06 11.42 -0.19
N GLU A 35 -5.99 12.35 -0.42
CA GLU A 35 -7.02 12.70 0.55
C GLU A 35 -7.93 11.50 0.87
N TRP A 36 -8.54 10.89 -0.15
CA TRP A 36 -9.44 9.76 0.08
C TRP A 36 -8.66 8.47 0.39
N ILE A 37 -7.50 8.23 -0.23
CA ILE A 37 -6.65 7.08 0.13
C ILE A 37 -6.26 7.15 1.61
N TYR A 38 -5.91 8.33 2.12
CA TYR A 38 -5.63 8.48 3.53
C TYR A 38 -6.86 8.19 4.39
N ASN A 39 -7.99 8.84 4.10
CA ASN A 39 -9.17 8.77 4.94
C ASN A 39 -9.80 7.37 4.96
N ASP A 40 -9.86 6.71 3.81
CA ASP A 40 -10.65 5.52 3.57
C ASP A 40 -9.82 4.24 3.52
N VAL A 41 -8.50 4.35 3.26
CA VAL A 41 -7.59 3.19 3.20
C VAL A 41 -6.54 3.24 4.30
N ASN A 42 -5.61 4.21 4.28
CA ASN A 42 -4.49 4.25 5.23
C ASN A 42 -4.99 4.34 6.68
N ASN A 43 -5.95 5.21 6.94
CA ASN A 43 -6.62 5.33 8.23
C ASN A 43 -7.86 4.42 8.32
N GLY A 44 -8.44 4.03 7.18
CA GLY A 44 -9.62 3.16 7.12
C GLY A 44 -9.41 1.78 7.76
N VAL A 45 -8.23 1.19 7.57
CA VAL A 45 -7.87 -0.08 8.24
C VAL A 45 -7.85 0.05 9.77
N TYR A 46 -7.36 1.17 10.29
CA TYR A 46 -7.35 1.45 11.74
C TYR A 46 -8.75 1.76 12.27
N LYS A 47 -9.52 2.59 11.57
CA LYS A 47 -10.93 2.87 11.89
C LYS A 47 -11.76 1.59 11.95
N SER A 48 -11.45 0.62 11.10
CA SER A 48 -12.10 -0.70 11.09
C SER A 48 -11.60 -1.56 12.25
N GLY A 49 -10.29 -1.73 12.41
CA GLY A 49 -9.70 -2.61 13.42
C GLY A 49 -9.92 -2.15 14.87
N PHE A 50 -10.02 -0.84 15.12
CA PHE A 50 -10.24 -0.27 16.45
C PHE A 50 -11.71 0.09 16.74
N ALA A 51 -12.64 -0.25 15.85
CA ALA A 51 -14.05 0.01 16.10
C ALA A 51 -14.53 -0.72 17.37
N THR A 52 -15.26 -0.01 18.23
CA THR A 52 -15.81 -0.54 19.49
C THR A 52 -17.30 -0.91 19.36
N THR A 53 -17.92 -0.62 18.22
CA THR A 53 -19.29 -1.03 17.89
C THR A 53 -19.35 -1.67 16.51
N GLN A 54 -20.34 -2.54 16.32
CA GLN A 54 -20.53 -3.27 15.07
C GLN A 54 -20.86 -2.32 13.91
N GLU A 55 -21.65 -1.28 14.16
CA GLU A 55 -22.07 -0.30 13.16
C GLU A 55 -20.87 0.52 12.67
N ALA A 56 -19.98 0.93 13.58
CA ALA A 56 -18.77 1.65 13.24
C ALA A 56 -17.83 0.75 12.41
N TYR A 57 -17.63 -0.50 12.85
CA TYR A 57 -16.85 -1.49 12.09
C TYR A 57 -17.41 -1.68 10.67
N GLN A 58 -18.70 -1.99 10.54
CA GLN A 58 -19.35 -2.24 9.25
C GLN A 58 -19.25 -1.04 8.32
N LYS A 59 -19.47 0.18 8.82
CA LYS A 59 -19.31 1.40 8.03
C LYS A 59 -17.89 1.53 7.50
N ASN A 60 -16.89 1.44 8.39
CA ASN A 60 -15.49 1.69 8.03
C ASN A 60 -14.94 0.61 7.10
N VAL A 61 -15.25 -0.66 7.37
CA VAL A 61 -14.78 -1.77 6.53
C VAL A 61 -15.44 -1.74 5.14
N THR A 62 -16.72 -1.37 5.05
CA THR A 62 -17.40 -1.24 3.75
C THR A 62 -16.79 -0.11 2.91
N THR A 63 -16.52 1.06 3.53
CA THR A 63 -15.83 2.17 2.86
C THR A 63 -14.42 1.80 2.41
N LEU A 64 -13.68 1.06 3.24
CA LEU A 64 -12.35 0.55 2.91
C LEU A 64 -12.37 -0.32 1.66
N PHE A 65 -13.22 -1.36 1.62
CA PHE A 65 -13.29 -2.26 0.46
C PHE A 65 -13.82 -1.56 -0.79
N SER A 66 -14.79 -0.65 -0.67
CA SER A 66 -15.23 0.18 -1.80
C SER A 66 -14.09 1.05 -2.36
N SER A 67 -13.17 1.51 -1.51
CA SER A 67 -11.99 2.27 -1.93
C SER A 67 -10.91 1.38 -2.55
N LEU A 68 -10.74 0.15 -2.06
CA LEU A 68 -9.88 -0.85 -2.70
C LEU A 68 -10.41 -1.22 -4.11
N ASP A 69 -11.72 -1.33 -4.30
CA ASP A 69 -12.32 -1.54 -5.62
C ASP A 69 -11.99 -0.39 -6.60
N LYS A 70 -12.01 0.86 -6.12
CA LYS A 70 -11.61 2.03 -6.92
C LYS A 70 -10.13 1.98 -7.30
N ILE A 71 -9.26 1.64 -6.35
CA ILE A 71 -7.81 1.50 -6.60
C ILE A 71 -7.56 0.40 -7.62
N GLU A 72 -8.22 -0.75 -7.45
CA GLU A 72 -8.09 -1.88 -8.38
C GLU A 72 -8.52 -1.48 -9.79
N ALA A 73 -9.70 -0.86 -9.94
CA ALA A 73 -10.17 -0.40 -11.25
C ALA A 73 -9.21 0.62 -11.89
N HIS A 74 -8.67 1.54 -11.08
CA HIS A 74 -7.68 2.51 -11.53
C HIS A 74 -6.38 1.83 -12.03
N LEU A 75 -5.81 0.92 -11.24
CA LEU A 75 -4.60 0.17 -11.59
C LEU A 75 -4.83 -0.85 -12.72
N GLN A 76 -6.06 -1.34 -12.93
CA GLN A 76 -6.41 -2.17 -14.07
C GLN A 76 -6.47 -1.35 -15.36
N SER A 77 -6.99 -0.12 -15.29
CA SER A 77 -7.06 0.78 -16.45
C SER A 77 -5.69 1.25 -16.95
N ASN A 78 -4.66 1.09 -16.12
CA ASN A 78 -3.30 1.52 -16.37
C ASN A 78 -2.34 0.32 -16.51
N ALA A 79 -1.68 0.18 -17.67
CA ALA A 79 -0.69 -0.88 -17.89
C ALA A 79 0.68 -0.58 -17.22
N SER A 80 0.82 0.58 -16.61
CA SER A 80 2.07 1.07 -16.03
C SER A 80 2.33 0.51 -14.62
N PRO A 81 3.60 0.43 -14.17
CA PRO A 81 3.93 -0.10 -12.84
C PRO A 81 3.54 0.81 -11.66
N TYR A 82 3.13 2.06 -11.89
CA TYR A 82 2.82 3.04 -10.82
C TYR A 82 1.41 3.62 -10.95
N PHE A 83 0.92 4.17 -9.85
CA PHE A 83 -0.45 4.66 -9.69
C PHE A 83 -0.84 5.69 -10.75
N PHE A 84 0.03 6.68 -11.04
CA PHE A 84 -0.23 7.74 -12.04
C PHE A 84 0.50 7.53 -13.38
N GLY A 85 0.85 6.30 -13.73
CA GLY A 85 1.52 6.02 -15.00
C GLY A 85 2.99 5.67 -14.82
N SER A 86 3.87 6.21 -15.65
CA SER A 86 5.25 5.69 -15.81
C SER A 86 6.25 6.23 -14.78
N ALA A 87 5.84 7.19 -13.94
CA ALA A 87 6.67 7.75 -12.89
C ALA A 87 6.15 7.36 -11.50
N LEU A 88 7.07 7.03 -10.60
CA LEU A 88 6.78 6.81 -9.19
C LEU A 88 6.42 8.14 -8.53
N THR A 89 5.35 8.17 -7.73
CA THR A 89 4.90 9.37 -7.02
C THR A 89 4.76 9.13 -5.52
N GLU A 90 4.55 10.19 -4.74
CA GLU A 90 4.25 10.04 -3.31
C GLU A 90 2.94 9.29 -3.04
N ALA A 91 2.01 9.26 -4.01
CA ALA A 91 0.78 8.46 -3.88
C ALA A 91 1.08 6.95 -3.82
N ASP A 92 2.03 6.47 -4.63
CA ASP A 92 2.49 5.09 -4.57
C ASP A 92 3.11 4.77 -3.20
N ILE A 93 3.98 5.66 -2.72
CA ILE A 93 4.67 5.48 -1.43
C ILE A 93 3.65 5.41 -0.28
N ARG A 94 2.72 6.36 -0.23
CA ARG A 94 1.70 6.43 0.81
C ARG A 94 0.78 5.21 0.78
N LEU A 95 0.32 4.79 -0.40
CA LEU A 95 -0.51 3.61 -0.54
C LEU A 95 0.26 2.33 -0.17
N PHE A 96 1.51 2.20 -0.60
CA PHE A 96 2.32 0.98 -0.40
C PHE A 96 2.43 0.63 1.07
N THR A 97 2.68 1.63 1.90
CA THR A 97 2.88 1.40 3.34
C THR A 97 1.66 0.74 4.01
N THR A 98 0.45 0.97 3.51
CA THR A 98 -0.74 0.25 3.98
C THR A 98 -0.88 -1.10 3.29
N ILE A 99 -0.77 -1.16 1.97
CA ILE A 99 -1.05 -2.36 1.19
C ILE A 99 -0.08 -3.51 1.51
N VAL A 100 1.21 -3.22 1.72
CA VAL A 100 2.21 -4.25 2.09
C VAL A 100 1.93 -4.89 3.46
N ARG A 101 1.05 -4.29 4.27
CA ARG A 101 0.65 -4.76 5.60
C ARG A 101 -0.76 -5.36 5.63
N PHE A 102 -1.38 -5.57 4.46
CA PHE A 102 -2.81 -5.88 4.33
C PHE A 102 -3.07 -7.14 3.50
N ASP A 103 -3.29 -8.27 4.15
CA ASP A 103 -3.49 -9.58 3.52
C ASP A 103 -4.68 -9.69 2.54
N PRO A 104 -5.84 -9.02 2.76
CA PRO A 104 -6.99 -9.13 1.87
C PRO A 104 -6.76 -8.62 0.44
N VAL A 105 -5.61 -8.00 0.13
CA VAL A 105 -5.27 -7.62 -1.26
C VAL A 105 -5.13 -8.81 -2.21
N SER A 106 -5.13 -10.04 -1.69
CA SER A 106 -5.19 -11.25 -2.53
C SER A 106 -6.45 -11.35 -3.40
N GLY A 107 -7.51 -10.60 -3.10
CA GLY A 107 -8.69 -10.47 -3.96
C GLY A 107 -8.54 -9.48 -5.13
N TYR A 108 -7.42 -8.77 -5.21
CA TYR A 108 -7.23 -7.60 -6.07
C TYR A 108 -6.00 -7.78 -6.99
N PRO A 109 -6.16 -8.39 -8.19
CA PRO A 109 -5.04 -8.75 -9.06
C PRO A 109 -4.13 -7.57 -9.46
N ALA A 110 -4.69 -6.39 -9.77
CA ALA A 110 -3.89 -5.23 -10.17
C ALA A 110 -3.15 -4.59 -9.00
N ILE A 111 -3.81 -4.49 -7.83
CA ILE A 111 -3.14 -4.08 -6.58
C ILE A 111 -2.02 -5.06 -6.23
N HIS A 112 -2.27 -6.37 -6.30
CA HIS A 112 -1.27 -7.38 -5.97
C HIS A 112 -0.08 -7.36 -6.94
N ARG A 113 -0.32 -7.12 -8.24
CA ARG A 113 0.74 -6.89 -9.23
C ARG A 113 1.53 -5.60 -8.94
N TRP A 114 0.84 -4.49 -8.67
CA TRP A 114 1.46 -3.20 -8.34
C TRP A 114 2.34 -3.31 -7.08
N LEU A 115 1.83 -3.94 -6.01
CA LEU A 115 2.57 -4.17 -4.76
C LEU A 115 3.88 -4.93 -5.02
N ARG A 116 3.80 -6.02 -5.78
CA ARG A 116 4.97 -6.85 -6.10
C ARG A 116 5.98 -6.13 -6.99
N ASN A 117 5.52 -5.32 -7.95
CA ASN A 117 6.41 -4.50 -8.75
C ASN A 117 7.20 -3.52 -7.86
N LEU A 118 6.53 -2.78 -6.98
CA LEU A 118 7.21 -1.87 -6.05
C LEU A 118 8.18 -2.61 -5.13
N TYR A 119 7.72 -3.68 -4.47
CA TYR A 119 8.53 -4.43 -3.51
C TYR A 119 9.76 -5.07 -4.16
N TRP A 120 9.61 -5.75 -5.30
CA TRP A 120 10.70 -6.52 -5.89
C TRP A 120 11.62 -5.70 -6.80
N ASP A 121 11.12 -4.66 -7.48
CA ASP A 121 11.90 -3.92 -8.49
C ASP A 121 12.61 -2.68 -7.92
N ILE A 122 12.17 -2.18 -6.76
CA ILE A 122 12.73 -0.96 -6.16
C ILE A 122 13.29 -1.29 -4.77
N PRO A 123 14.63 -1.32 -4.60
CA PRO A 123 15.27 -1.72 -3.34
C PRO A 123 14.75 -0.97 -2.11
N ALA A 124 14.47 0.33 -2.24
CA ALA A 124 13.98 1.16 -1.14
C ALA A 124 12.67 0.64 -0.52
N PHE A 125 11.80 -0.04 -1.27
CA PHE A 125 10.56 -0.60 -0.73
C PHE A 125 10.81 -1.91 0.03
N ARG A 126 11.64 -2.80 -0.52
CA ARG A 126 11.95 -4.09 0.11
C ARG A 126 12.89 -3.94 1.31
N GLU A 127 13.97 -3.17 1.17
CA GLU A 127 14.98 -3.00 2.22
C GLU A 127 14.44 -2.28 3.47
N THR A 128 13.29 -1.60 3.34
CA THR A 128 12.62 -0.90 4.44
C THR A 128 11.36 -1.61 4.96
N THR A 129 11.07 -2.81 4.46
CA THR A 129 9.91 -3.60 4.88
C THR A 129 10.37 -4.81 5.69
N GLU A 130 10.27 -4.71 7.01
CA GLU A 130 10.60 -5.80 7.93
C GLU A 130 9.34 -6.45 8.52
N PHE A 131 8.97 -7.62 8.01
CA PHE A 131 7.71 -8.28 8.31
C PHE A 131 7.61 -8.77 9.75
N GLU A 132 8.72 -9.20 10.37
CA GLU A 132 8.68 -9.61 11.77
C GLU A 132 8.33 -8.43 12.67
N HIS A 133 8.95 -7.26 12.43
CA HIS A 133 8.66 -6.03 13.16
C HIS A 133 7.21 -5.60 12.98
N ILE A 134 6.69 -5.66 11.75
CA ILE A 134 5.29 -5.34 11.44
C ILE A 134 4.35 -6.27 12.23
N LYS A 135 4.50 -7.59 12.08
CA LYS A 135 3.61 -8.58 12.70
C LYS A 135 3.65 -8.50 14.21
N PHE A 136 4.84 -8.37 14.81
CA PHE A 136 4.99 -8.26 16.25
C PHE A 136 4.38 -6.97 16.79
N HIS A 137 4.59 -5.83 16.12
CA HIS A 137 3.98 -4.59 16.55
C HIS A 137 2.45 -4.69 16.59
N TYR A 138 1.81 -5.10 15.49
CA TYR A 138 0.34 -5.17 15.46
C TYR A 138 -0.24 -6.19 16.44
N THR A 139 0.38 -7.38 16.54
CA THR A 139 -0.21 -8.49 17.30
C THR A 139 0.15 -8.46 18.78
N LYS A 140 1.30 -7.89 19.17
CA LYS A 140 1.74 -7.84 20.57
C LYS A 140 1.41 -6.53 21.27
N SER A 141 1.28 -5.41 20.54
CA SER A 141 1.03 -4.11 21.17
C SER A 141 -0.46 -3.78 21.35
N HIS A 142 -1.36 -4.31 20.51
CA HIS A 142 -2.79 -4.02 20.57
C HIS A 142 -3.58 -5.06 21.38
N THR A 143 -3.30 -5.16 22.69
CA THR A 143 -3.93 -6.15 23.58
C THR A 143 -5.44 -5.98 23.72
N GLN A 144 -5.98 -4.80 23.42
CA GLN A 144 -7.43 -4.56 23.34
C GLN A 144 -8.11 -5.29 22.18
N ILE A 145 -7.35 -5.67 21.15
CA ILE A 145 -7.83 -6.50 20.03
C ILE A 145 -7.36 -7.95 20.22
N ASN A 146 -6.08 -8.14 20.53
CA ASN A 146 -5.44 -9.46 20.65
C ASN A 146 -4.91 -9.67 22.07
N GLN A 147 -5.80 -10.02 22.99
CA GLN A 147 -5.51 -10.11 24.42
C GLN A 147 -4.30 -11.00 24.77
N PHE A 148 -4.10 -12.09 24.03
CA PHE A 148 -3.04 -13.06 24.31
C PHE A 148 -1.73 -12.79 23.55
N ALA A 149 -1.65 -11.69 22.79
CA ALA A 149 -0.47 -11.30 22.03
C ALA A 149 0.08 -12.42 21.09
N ILE A 150 -0.82 -13.27 20.60
CA ILE A 150 -0.48 -14.36 19.68
C ILE A 150 -0.24 -13.78 18.29
N THR A 151 0.94 -14.04 17.73
CA THR A 151 1.28 -13.63 16.36
C THR A 151 0.93 -14.77 15.40
N PRO A 152 0.04 -14.57 14.42
CA PRO A 152 -0.23 -15.57 13.39
C PRO A 152 1.02 -15.91 12.59
N VAL A 153 1.17 -17.20 12.25
CA VAL A 153 2.27 -17.67 11.40
C VAL A 153 2.16 -17.09 9.99
N GLY A 154 0.95 -17.13 9.42
CA GLY A 154 0.69 -16.71 8.05
C GLY A 154 0.32 -15.24 7.88
N PRO A 155 0.07 -14.84 6.62
CA PRO A 155 0.28 -15.63 5.40
C PRO A 155 1.78 -15.92 5.14
N VAL A 156 2.08 -17.00 4.42
CA VAL A 156 3.45 -17.36 3.99
C VAL A 156 3.42 -17.67 2.48
N PRO A 157 4.35 -17.10 1.66
CA PRO A 157 5.32 -16.07 2.05
C PRO A 157 4.62 -14.73 2.37
N ASP A 158 5.34 -13.80 3.02
CA ASP A 158 4.79 -12.46 3.30
C ASP A 158 4.49 -11.68 2.01
N ILE A 159 5.33 -11.86 0.96
CA ILE A 159 5.12 -11.35 -0.39
C ILE A 159 5.41 -12.46 -1.41
N LEU A 160 4.47 -12.68 -2.32
CA LEU A 160 4.65 -13.66 -3.40
C LEU A 160 5.72 -13.21 -4.42
N PRO A 161 6.43 -14.14 -5.04
CA PRO A 161 7.26 -13.86 -6.22
C PRO A 161 6.49 -13.16 -7.35
N LYS A 162 7.20 -12.47 -8.25
CA LYS A 162 6.59 -11.72 -9.36
C LYS A 162 5.84 -12.59 -10.38
N ASP A 163 6.22 -13.84 -10.50
CA ASP A 163 5.66 -14.82 -11.43
C ASP A 163 4.51 -15.66 -10.83
N GLU A 164 4.24 -15.51 -9.54
CA GLU A 164 3.15 -16.23 -8.86
C GLU A 164 1.90 -15.35 -8.69
N GLU A 165 0.73 -15.96 -8.56
CA GLU A 165 -0.50 -15.23 -8.26
C GLU A 165 -1.28 -15.99 -7.19
N VAL A 166 -1.94 -15.26 -6.30
CA VAL A 166 -2.88 -15.84 -5.35
C VAL A 166 -4.03 -16.54 -6.07
N ARG A 167 -4.48 -17.67 -5.51
CA ARG A 167 -5.53 -18.51 -6.11
C ARG A 167 -6.82 -17.75 -6.40
N ALA A 168 -7.18 -16.79 -5.53
CA ALA A 168 -8.36 -15.95 -5.71
C ALA A 168 -8.27 -15.10 -7.00
N ALA A 169 -7.13 -14.44 -7.23
CA ALA A 169 -6.87 -13.69 -8.44
C ALA A 169 -6.73 -14.58 -9.70
N ALA A 170 -6.22 -15.81 -9.56
CA ALA A 170 -6.17 -16.77 -10.66
C ALA A 170 -7.56 -17.22 -11.14
N ALA A 171 -8.57 -17.22 -10.27
CA ALA A 171 -9.94 -17.60 -10.61
C ALA A 171 -10.70 -16.53 -11.42
N VAL A 172 -10.35 -15.25 -11.27
CA VAL A 172 -10.98 -14.11 -11.98
C VAL A 172 -10.51 -13.99 -13.44
N LYS A 173 -9.37 -14.61 -13.79
CA LYS A 173 -8.81 -14.60 -15.14
C LYS A 173 -9.39 -15.67 -16.09
N LYS A 174 -10.37 -16.47 -15.65
CA LYS A 174 -11.09 -17.47 -16.46
C LYS A 174 -12.52 -17.00 -16.74
#